data_AF-A0A1V5KL63-F1
#
_entry.id   AF-A0A1V5KL63-F1
#
_cell.length_a   1.000
_cell.length_b   1.000
_cell.length_c   1.000
_cell.angle_alpha   90.00
_cell.angle_beta   90.00
_cell.angle_gamma   90.00
#
_symmetry.space_group_name_H-M   'P 1'
#
loop_
_entity.id
_entity.type
_entity.pdbx_description
1 polymer ?
#
loop_
_entity_poly.entity_id
_entity_poly.type
_entity_poly.pdbx_seq_one_letter_code
_entity_poly.pdbx_strand_id
1 'polypeptide(L)'
;MQFVPLTVFAQIDSSLTIADVYVNDKLEGQSSLSGPLVIQGLSAARSYTVRVQKQGYAVWQKTVTIFTDTDNVLQARLLPLTDALRRYTFSRTPFADRISIDGKLPSMALPVEVDLVLGAHELRYSDTASGFQWTTSLTLDLNSARTIHFQPEQVGMGRLAVVLSNPARYGYAFVYLPGQSRTQTTPFRQPLAVGRYALRIFRDGFHTVPSDTTIFIKPNEDLNIVVQMSPM
;
A
#
# COMPACT_ATOMS: atom_id res chain seq x y z
N MET A 1 5.84 47.84 29.79
CA MET A 1 6.17 46.66 28.96
C MET A 1 5.23 46.66 27.77
N GLN A 2 5.75 46.53 26.56
CA GLN A 2 4.93 46.41 25.35
C GLN A 2 4.72 44.94 25.04
N PHE A 3 3.48 44.58 24.70
CA PHE A 3 3.11 43.22 24.31
C PHE A 3 2.86 43.17 22.82
N VAL A 4 3.35 42.13 22.16
CA VAL A 4 3.21 41.93 20.72
C VAL A 4 2.89 40.48 20.38
N PRO A 5 2.24 40.22 19.23
CA PRO A 5 1.93 38.87 18.80
C PRO A 5 3.14 38.13 18.21
N LEU A 6 3.10 36.80 18.27
CA LEU A 6 3.94 35.88 17.52
C LEU A 6 3.06 34.98 16.65
N THR A 7 3.34 34.92 15.36
CA THR A 7 2.61 34.08 14.40
C THR A 7 3.43 32.85 14.06
N VAL A 8 2.86 31.66 14.24
CA VAL A 8 3.54 30.37 13.99
C VAL A 8 2.80 29.56 12.92
N PHE A 9 3.50 29.26 11.83
CA PHE A 9 3.07 28.37 10.77
C PHE A 9 3.71 27.00 10.97
N ALA A 10 2.91 25.94 11.16
CA ALA A 10 3.42 24.57 11.11
C ALA A 10 3.22 24.01 9.70
N GLN A 11 4.29 23.46 9.11
CA GLN A 11 4.29 23.01 7.73
C GLN A 11 4.90 21.62 7.56
N ILE A 12 4.33 20.85 6.64
CA ILE A 12 4.89 19.61 6.08
C ILE A 12 4.90 19.79 4.58
N ASP A 13 6.05 19.62 3.93
CA ASP A 13 6.21 19.82 2.49
C ASP A 13 5.61 21.16 2.00
N SER A 14 5.83 22.22 2.78
CA SER A 14 5.31 23.58 2.57
C SER A 14 3.80 23.75 2.68
N SER A 15 3.05 22.69 3.00
CA SER A 15 1.61 22.73 3.28
C SER A 15 1.35 22.91 4.77
N LEU A 16 0.33 23.71 5.12
CA LEU A 16 -0.09 23.90 6.51
C LEU A 16 -0.54 22.59 7.16
N THR A 17 -0.27 22.45 8.46
CA THR A 17 -0.70 21.28 9.23
C THR A 17 -1.18 21.65 10.63
N ILE A 18 -1.93 20.74 11.24
CA ILE A 18 -2.33 20.80 12.65
C ILE A 18 -1.18 20.27 13.51
N ALA A 19 -0.65 21.09 14.41
CA ALA A 19 0.41 20.76 15.34
C ALA A 19 0.25 21.54 16.65
N ASP A 20 0.63 20.96 17.77
CA ASP A 20 0.66 21.62 19.07
C ASP A 20 1.83 22.61 19.13
N VAL A 21 1.57 23.83 19.61
CA VAL A 21 2.56 24.90 19.70
C VAL A 21 2.73 25.31 21.15
N TYR A 22 3.98 25.27 21.61
CA TYR A 22 4.38 25.59 22.97
C TYR A 22 5.33 26.79 22.98
N VAL A 23 5.20 27.63 24.00
CA VAL A 23 6.12 28.74 24.30
C VAL A 23 6.63 28.58 25.72
N ASN A 24 7.95 28.46 25.89
CA ASN A 24 8.59 28.18 27.18
C ASN A 24 7.90 27.01 27.90
N ASP A 25 7.68 25.91 27.17
CA ASP A 25 7.02 24.67 27.60
C ASP A 25 5.53 24.75 27.98
N LYS A 26 4.91 25.94 27.91
CA LYS A 26 3.46 26.10 28.04
C LYS A 26 2.77 25.91 26.69
N LEU A 27 1.72 25.09 26.64
CA LEU A 27 0.87 24.93 25.44
C LEU A 27 0.08 26.21 25.20
N GLU A 28 0.27 26.83 24.04
CA GLU A 28 -0.48 28.03 23.64
C GLU A 28 -1.65 27.69 22.70
N GLY A 29 -1.62 26.53 22.04
CA GLY A 29 -2.71 26.03 21.21
C GLY A 29 -2.24 25.11 20.09
N GLN A 30 -3.10 24.92 19.09
CA GLN A 30 -2.80 24.17 17.87
C GLN A 30 -2.81 25.09 16.64
N SER A 31 -1.87 24.89 15.72
CA SER A 31 -2.00 25.43 14.36
C SER A 31 -3.13 24.73 13.60
N SER A 32 -3.60 25.32 12.50
CA SER A 32 -4.70 24.76 11.70
C SER A 32 -4.33 24.60 10.23
N LEU A 33 -5.20 23.94 9.47
CA LEU A 33 -5.11 23.86 8.01
C LEU A 33 -5.52 25.17 7.32
N SER A 34 -6.21 26.07 8.03
CA SER A 34 -6.75 27.33 7.50
C SER A 34 -5.90 28.55 7.83
N GLY A 35 -4.89 28.42 8.69
CA GLY A 35 -4.02 29.54 9.05
C GLY A 35 -3.02 29.23 10.16
N PRO A 36 -2.09 30.17 10.43
CA PRO A 36 -1.14 30.05 11.52
C PRO A 36 -1.83 30.16 12.89
N LEU A 37 -1.13 29.70 13.94
CA LEU A 37 -1.50 30.06 15.30
C LEU A 37 -0.91 31.45 15.61
N VAL A 38 -1.75 32.37 16.10
CA VAL A 38 -1.32 33.69 16.59
C VAL A 38 -1.32 33.70 18.11
N ILE A 39 -0.14 33.86 18.70
CA ILE A 39 0.07 33.88 20.14
C ILE A 39 0.16 35.33 20.59
N GLN A 40 -0.73 35.75 21.47
CA GLN A 40 -0.83 37.12 21.96
C GLN A 40 -0.13 37.30 23.31
N GLY A 41 0.16 38.55 23.68
CA GLY A 41 0.60 38.86 25.05
C GLY A 41 2.07 38.56 25.36
N LEU A 42 2.93 38.42 24.36
CA LEU A 42 4.37 38.24 24.57
C LEU A 42 5.05 39.60 24.78
N SER A 43 5.81 39.75 25.86
CA SER A 43 6.60 40.96 26.10
C SER A 43 7.71 41.10 25.05
N ALA A 44 7.81 42.29 24.45
CA ALA A 44 8.86 42.63 23.51
C ALA A 44 10.24 42.73 24.19
N ALA A 45 11.30 42.67 23.37
CA ALA A 45 12.70 42.59 23.75
C ALA A 45 13.06 41.39 24.66
N ARG A 46 12.24 40.33 24.63
CA ARG A 46 12.46 39.09 25.38
C ARG A 46 12.56 37.89 24.44
N SER A 47 13.41 36.93 24.80
CA SER A 47 13.54 35.65 24.11
C SER A 47 12.57 34.61 24.64
N TYR A 48 12.03 33.81 23.73
CA TYR A 48 11.11 32.71 24.00
C TYR A 48 11.55 31.47 23.24
N THR A 49 11.48 30.31 23.89
CA THR A 49 11.68 29.02 23.22
C THR A 49 10.34 28.53 22.70
N VAL A 50 10.22 28.46 21.38
CA VAL A 50 9.02 27.98 20.69
C VAL A 50 9.27 26.54 20.27
N ARG A 51 8.35 25.64 20.64
CA ARG A 51 8.40 24.22 20.32
C ARG A 51 7.10 23.82 19.61
N VAL A 52 7.22 23.18 18.46
CA VAL A 52 6.07 22.70 17.67
C VAL A 52 6.13 21.18 17.61
N GLN A 53 5.04 20.52 17.98
CA GLN A 53 4.93 19.07 18.06
C GLN A 53 3.76 18.54 17.28
N LYS A 54 3.99 17.43 16.59
CA LYS A 54 2.97 16.66 15.91
C LYS A 54 3.34 15.19 16.00
N GLN A 55 2.38 14.33 16.30
CA GLN A 55 2.61 12.89 16.38
C GLN A 55 3.22 12.36 15.07
N GLY A 56 4.30 11.58 15.19
CA GLY A 56 5.00 11.00 14.04
C GLY A 56 5.99 11.96 13.35
N TYR A 57 6.19 13.17 13.86
CA TYR A 57 7.18 14.13 13.39
C TYR A 57 8.22 14.45 14.47
N ALA A 58 9.43 14.79 14.03
CA ALA A 58 10.47 15.30 14.90
C ALA A 58 9.99 16.61 15.54
N VAL A 59 10.36 16.81 16.80
CA VAL A 59 10.06 18.05 17.52
C VAL A 59 10.83 19.19 16.85
N TRP A 60 10.11 20.19 16.36
CA TRP A 60 10.74 21.42 15.89
C TRP A 60 10.86 22.40 17.06
N GLN A 61 12.04 22.99 17.26
CA GLN A 61 12.27 23.93 18.35
C GLN A 61 13.19 25.07 17.92
N LYS A 62 12.86 26.30 18.31
CA LYS A 62 13.68 27.49 18.05
C LYS A 62 13.50 28.51 19.16
N THR A 63 14.60 29.12 19.61
CA THR A 63 14.54 30.31 20.47
C THR A 63 14.50 31.56 19.58
N VAL A 64 13.53 32.45 19.85
CA VAL A 64 13.33 33.70 19.09
C VAL A 64 13.22 34.88 20.06
N THR A 65 13.79 36.02 19.68
CA THR A 65 13.58 37.30 20.39
C THR A 65 12.49 38.07 19.69
N ILE A 66 11.54 38.57 20.47
CA ILE A 66 10.33 39.23 19.97
C ILE A 66 10.52 40.76 20.02
N PHE A 67 10.25 41.48 18.92
CA PHE A 67 10.41 42.94 18.85
C PHE A 67 9.12 43.66 18.45
N THR A 68 9.05 44.97 18.71
CA THR A 68 7.85 45.81 18.52
C THR A 68 7.60 46.21 17.07
N ASP A 69 8.67 46.35 16.29
CA ASP A 69 8.62 46.97 14.95
C ASP A 69 8.94 45.95 13.84
N THR A 70 8.83 44.66 14.15
CA THR A 70 9.04 43.56 13.21
C THR A 70 7.91 42.56 13.28
N ASP A 71 7.53 42.02 12.13
CA ASP A 71 6.61 40.88 12.07
C ASP A 71 7.29 39.65 12.68
N ASN A 72 6.89 39.31 13.91
CA ASN A 72 7.38 38.13 14.60
C ASN A 72 6.69 36.89 14.02
N VAL A 73 7.26 36.33 12.96
CA VAL A 73 6.72 35.17 12.25
C VAL A 73 7.71 34.00 12.28
N LEU A 74 7.20 32.81 12.61
CA LEU A 74 7.96 31.56 12.56
C LEU A 74 7.33 30.55 11.61
N GLN A 75 8.18 29.93 10.78
CA GLN A 75 7.82 28.78 9.95
C GLN A 75 8.49 27.53 10.53
N ALA A 76 7.70 26.68 11.18
CA ALA A 76 8.12 25.40 11.70
C ALA A 76 7.92 24.32 10.63
N ARG A 77 9.01 23.89 9.99
CA ARG A 77 9.00 22.76 9.06
C ARG A 77 9.16 21.46 9.84
N LEU A 78 8.12 20.64 9.85
CA LEU A 78 8.10 19.37 10.54
C LEU A 78 8.62 18.27 9.62
N LEU A 79 9.61 17.52 10.11
CA LEU A 79 10.19 16.39 9.42
C LEU A 79 9.65 15.09 10.03
N PRO A 80 9.19 14.12 9.24
CA PRO A 80 8.72 12.84 9.77
C PRO A 80 9.80 12.19 10.65
N LEU A 81 9.39 11.53 11.73
CA LEU A 81 10.27 10.62 12.45
C LEU A 81 10.44 9.38 11.57
N THR A 82 11.57 9.30 10.86
CA THR A 82 11.93 8.13 10.04
C THR A 82 12.11 6.86 10.88
N ASP A 83 12.19 6.97 12.20
CA ASP A 83 12.28 5.82 13.12
C ASP A 83 10.95 5.52 13.82
N ALA A 84 9.89 6.28 13.55
CA ALA A 84 8.59 6.05 14.17
C ALA A 84 7.91 4.82 13.54
N LEU A 85 7.82 3.75 14.33
CA LEU A 85 7.08 2.55 13.97
C LEU A 85 5.57 2.83 13.91
N ARG A 86 4.92 2.28 12.88
CA ARG A 86 3.48 2.28 12.69
C ARG A 86 3.02 0.91 12.21
N ARG A 87 1.86 0.46 12.68
CA ARG A 87 1.27 -0.81 12.27
C ARG A 87 0.62 -0.70 10.90
N TYR A 88 0.95 -1.66 10.02
CA TYR A 88 0.33 -1.83 8.71
C TYR A 88 -0.12 -3.27 8.53
N THR A 89 -1.19 -3.47 7.77
CA THR A 89 -1.72 -4.77 7.37
C THR A 89 -1.46 -4.98 5.88
N PHE A 90 -0.76 -6.04 5.52
CA PHE A 90 -0.62 -6.49 4.14
C PHE A 90 -1.68 -7.55 3.85
N SER A 91 -2.59 -7.24 2.94
CA SER A 91 -3.74 -8.09 2.61
C SER A 91 -3.35 -9.36 1.86
N ARG A 92 -4.25 -10.35 1.86
CA ARG A 92 -4.16 -11.49 0.92
C ARG A 92 -4.19 -10.98 -0.52
N THR A 93 -3.51 -11.70 -1.40
CA THR A 93 -3.42 -11.40 -2.83
C THR A 93 -3.37 -12.72 -3.62
N PRO A 94 -3.92 -12.80 -4.84
CA PRO A 94 -3.90 -14.04 -5.62
C PRO A 94 -2.50 -14.44 -6.12
N PHE A 95 -1.53 -13.52 -6.17
CA PHE A 95 -0.20 -13.77 -6.74
C PHE A 95 0.87 -14.18 -5.73
N ALA A 96 0.54 -14.24 -4.44
CA ALA A 96 1.50 -14.60 -3.40
C ALA A 96 0.81 -15.08 -2.11
N ASP A 97 1.46 -16.01 -1.42
CA ASP A 97 1.08 -16.46 -0.07
C ASP A 97 2.06 -15.97 1.01
N ARG A 98 3.20 -15.41 0.62
CA ARG A 98 4.19 -14.84 1.53
C ARG A 98 4.70 -13.47 1.09
N ILE A 99 5.23 -12.71 2.04
CA ILE A 99 5.91 -11.44 1.85
C ILE A 99 7.20 -11.37 2.69
N SER A 100 8.29 -10.87 2.14
CA SER A 100 9.45 -10.38 2.91
C SER A 100 9.59 -8.87 2.71
N ILE A 101 9.96 -8.18 3.78
CA ILE A 101 10.10 -6.72 3.81
C ILE A 101 11.56 -6.39 4.15
N ASP A 102 12.18 -5.55 3.34
CA ASP A 102 13.59 -5.13 3.45
C ASP A 102 14.56 -6.31 3.53
N GLY A 103 14.29 -7.37 2.77
CA GLY A 103 15.11 -8.59 2.74
C GLY A 103 15.11 -9.40 4.03
N LYS A 104 14.28 -9.06 5.04
CA LYS A 104 14.21 -9.80 6.30
C LYS A 104 13.65 -11.21 6.10
N LEU A 105 14.32 -12.20 6.68
CA LEU A 105 13.93 -13.61 6.69
C LEU A 105 13.58 -14.08 8.11
N PRO A 106 12.68 -15.08 8.27
CA PRO A 106 11.89 -15.71 7.21
C PRO A 106 10.82 -14.78 6.66
N SER A 107 10.38 -15.00 5.41
CA SER A 107 9.20 -14.31 4.87
C SER A 107 7.95 -14.62 5.72
N MET A 108 7.00 -13.70 5.79
CA MET A 108 5.77 -13.83 6.58
C MET A 108 4.63 -14.33 5.70
N ALA A 109 3.70 -15.10 6.26
CA ALA A 109 2.50 -15.56 5.53
C ALA A 109 1.47 -14.44 5.42
N LEU A 110 0.78 -14.33 4.27
CA LEU A 110 -0.26 -13.33 4.04
C LEU A 110 -1.65 -13.84 4.48
N PRO A 111 -2.50 -12.97 5.07
CA PRO A 111 -2.24 -11.57 5.40
C PRO A 111 -1.38 -11.44 6.66
N VAL A 112 -0.67 -10.32 6.81
CA VAL A 112 0.19 -10.07 7.97
C VAL A 112 0.05 -8.64 8.48
N GLU A 113 0.09 -8.48 9.79
CA GLU A 113 0.27 -7.18 10.45
C GLU A 113 1.73 -7.01 10.87
N VAL A 114 2.31 -5.85 10.58
CA VAL A 114 3.71 -5.56 10.88
C VAL A 114 3.89 -4.09 11.22
N ASP A 115 4.74 -3.82 12.20
CA ASP A 115 5.14 -2.46 12.56
C ASP A 115 6.33 -2.05 11.67
N LEU A 116 6.14 -1.03 10.83
CA LEU A 116 7.14 -0.50 9.92
C LEU A 116 7.41 0.97 10.23
N VAL A 117 8.65 1.38 10.00
CA VAL A 117 9.00 2.78 10.06
C VAL A 117 8.42 3.55 8.87
N LEU A 118 8.41 4.87 8.93
CA LEU A 118 8.10 5.69 7.77
C LEU A 118 9.32 5.74 6.84
N GLY A 119 9.08 5.78 5.54
CA GLY A 119 10.13 5.79 4.53
C GLY A 119 9.93 4.70 3.48
N ALA A 120 10.97 4.48 2.67
CA ALA A 120 10.95 3.50 1.59
C ALA A 120 11.25 2.09 2.12
N HIS A 121 10.44 1.13 1.68
CA HIS A 121 10.59 -0.29 1.97
C HIS A 121 10.65 -1.09 0.67
N GLU A 122 11.52 -2.10 0.62
CA GLU A 122 11.52 -3.11 -0.45
C GLU A 122 10.62 -4.27 -0.03
N LEU A 123 9.67 -4.63 -0.88
CA LEU A 123 8.75 -5.73 -0.66
C LEU A 123 9.03 -6.81 -1.69
N ARG A 124 9.12 -8.07 -1.23
CA ARG A 124 9.12 -9.23 -2.11
C ARG A 124 7.97 -10.15 -1.74
N TYR A 125 7.03 -10.26 -2.66
CA TYR A 125 5.92 -11.19 -2.61
C TYR A 125 6.35 -12.52 -3.22
N SER A 126 5.91 -13.63 -2.63
CA SER A 126 6.26 -14.96 -3.11
C SER A 126 5.09 -15.92 -3.03
N ASP A 127 4.96 -16.72 -4.08
CA ASP A 127 4.01 -17.81 -4.19
C ASP A 127 4.73 -19.14 -4.02
N THR A 128 4.54 -19.81 -2.87
CA THR A 128 5.32 -21.01 -2.55
C THR A 128 5.03 -22.19 -3.49
N ALA A 129 3.79 -22.35 -3.98
CA ALA A 129 3.43 -23.48 -4.83
C ALA A 129 3.94 -23.35 -6.27
N SER A 130 3.92 -22.14 -6.85
CA SER A 130 4.39 -21.90 -8.24
C SER A 130 5.86 -21.49 -8.32
N GLY A 131 6.48 -21.11 -7.20
CA GLY A 131 7.82 -20.52 -7.14
C GLY A 131 7.88 -19.08 -7.68
N PHE A 132 6.74 -18.45 -7.98
CA PHE A 132 6.68 -17.09 -8.50
C PHE A 132 7.10 -16.06 -7.44
N GLN A 133 7.79 -15.01 -7.87
CA GLN A 133 8.22 -13.89 -7.03
C GLN A 133 7.97 -12.56 -7.74
N TRP A 134 7.58 -11.56 -6.97
CA TRP A 134 7.43 -10.18 -7.44
C TRP A 134 8.00 -9.22 -6.41
N THR A 135 8.90 -8.34 -6.85
CA THR A 135 9.50 -7.31 -6.01
C THR A 135 8.95 -5.94 -6.39
N THR A 136 8.66 -5.12 -5.39
CA THR A 136 8.22 -3.74 -5.54
C THR A 136 8.75 -2.89 -4.38
N SER A 137 8.63 -1.57 -4.49
CA SER A 137 8.95 -0.64 -3.42
C SER A 137 7.71 0.12 -2.97
N LEU A 138 7.65 0.43 -1.67
CA LEU A 138 6.57 1.19 -1.06
C LEU A 138 7.16 2.28 -0.18
N THR A 139 6.74 3.53 -0.38
CA THR A 139 7.08 4.62 0.53
C THR A 139 5.91 4.85 1.49
N LEU A 140 6.17 4.67 2.78
CA LEU A 140 5.22 4.88 3.86
C LEU A 140 5.41 6.26 4.46
N ASP A 141 4.33 7.02 4.52
CA ASP A 141 4.25 8.31 5.19
C ASP A 141 3.08 8.31 6.20
N LEU A 142 2.79 9.49 6.75
CA LEU A 142 1.77 9.61 7.78
C LEU A 142 0.34 9.55 7.25
N ASN A 143 0.16 9.74 5.95
CA ASN A 143 -1.11 9.71 5.23
C ASN A 143 -1.37 8.35 4.55
N SER A 144 -0.34 7.50 4.49
CA SER A 144 -0.41 6.16 3.90
C SER A 144 -1.49 5.33 4.58
N ALA A 145 -2.28 4.62 3.77
CA ALA A 145 -3.30 3.72 4.25
C ALA A 145 -2.71 2.65 5.19
N ARG A 146 -3.46 2.27 6.22
CA ARG A 146 -3.05 1.22 7.16
C ARG A 146 -3.14 -0.18 6.57
N THR A 147 -4.00 -0.34 5.57
CA THR A 147 -4.13 -1.58 4.81
C THR A 147 -3.46 -1.40 3.46
N ILE A 148 -2.41 -2.16 3.22
CA ILE A 148 -1.67 -2.19 1.97
C ILE A 148 -2.20 -3.35 1.11
N HIS A 149 -2.61 -3.03 -0.10
CA HIS A 149 -3.12 -3.99 -1.07
C HIS A 149 -2.64 -3.60 -2.46
N PHE A 150 -1.98 -4.54 -3.14
CA PHE A 150 -1.55 -4.40 -4.52
C PHE A 150 -2.51 -5.17 -5.43
N GLN A 151 -2.91 -4.53 -6.51
CA GLN A 151 -3.75 -5.15 -7.52
C GLN A 151 -2.90 -6.11 -8.39
N PRO A 152 -3.41 -7.30 -8.71
CA PRO A 152 -2.73 -8.26 -9.57
C PRO A 152 -2.24 -7.70 -10.91
N GLU A 153 -2.98 -6.75 -11.49
CA GLU A 153 -2.66 -6.09 -12.76
C GLU A 153 -1.36 -5.26 -12.68
N GLN A 154 -0.97 -4.81 -11.48
CA GLN A 154 0.31 -4.13 -11.26
C GLN A 154 1.51 -5.07 -11.38
N VAL A 155 1.30 -6.37 -11.12
CA VAL A 155 2.32 -7.41 -11.29
C VAL A 155 2.47 -7.77 -12.76
N GLY A 156 1.35 -7.77 -13.48
CA GLY A 156 1.30 -7.94 -14.93
C GLY A 156 0.12 -8.80 -15.37
N MET A 157 0.15 -9.15 -16.66
CA MET A 157 -0.86 -9.99 -17.30
C MET A 157 -0.19 -11.21 -17.92
N GLY A 158 -0.84 -12.35 -17.84
CA GLY A 158 -0.52 -13.54 -18.64
C GLY A 158 -1.73 -13.96 -19.45
N ARG A 159 -1.70 -15.18 -20.00
CA ARG A 159 -2.81 -15.72 -20.79
C ARG A 159 -3.08 -17.16 -20.41
N LEU A 160 -4.36 -17.49 -20.25
CA LEU A 160 -4.83 -18.87 -20.18
C LEU A 160 -5.26 -19.32 -21.58
N ALA A 161 -4.81 -20.50 -22.01
CA ALA A 161 -5.30 -21.19 -23.18
C ALA A 161 -5.71 -22.62 -22.82
N VAL A 162 -6.94 -23.01 -23.10
CA VAL A 162 -7.47 -24.36 -22.84
C VAL A 162 -7.96 -24.98 -24.13
N VAL A 163 -7.44 -26.15 -24.47
CA VAL A 163 -7.78 -26.88 -25.70
C VAL A 163 -8.06 -28.34 -25.39
N LEU A 164 -8.90 -29.00 -26.21
CA LEU A 164 -9.06 -30.45 -26.15
C LEU A 164 -7.94 -31.15 -26.92
N SER A 165 -7.51 -32.29 -26.42
CA SER A 165 -6.56 -33.19 -27.10
C SER A 165 -7.15 -33.83 -28.37
N ASN A 166 -8.45 -34.13 -28.39
CA ASN A 166 -9.15 -34.70 -29.55
C ASN A 166 -10.53 -34.05 -29.78
N PRO A 167 -10.56 -32.80 -30.25
CA PRO A 167 -11.81 -32.08 -30.48
C PRO A 167 -12.64 -32.69 -31.62
N ALA A 168 -12.03 -33.38 -32.58
CA ALA A 168 -12.76 -34.02 -33.67
C ALA A 168 -13.67 -35.17 -33.16
N ARG A 169 -13.17 -35.95 -32.20
CA ARG A 169 -13.94 -37.04 -31.59
C ARG A 169 -14.97 -36.53 -30.59
N TYR A 170 -14.59 -35.54 -29.80
CA TYR A 170 -15.36 -35.19 -28.62
C TYR A 170 -16.01 -33.81 -28.66
N GLY A 171 -15.81 -33.00 -29.69
CA GLY A 171 -16.38 -31.66 -29.80
C GLY A 171 -15.70 -30.65 -28.87
N TYR A 172 -16.42 -30.21 -27.84
CA TYR A 172 -15.98 -29.17 -26.89
C TYR A 172 -16.11 -29.61 -25.43
N ALA A 173 -15.43 -28.92 -24.52
CA ALA A 173 -15.70 -28.92 -23.09
C ALA A 173 -16.03 -27.51 -22.62
N PHE A 174 -16.84 -27.36 -21.57
CA PHE A 174 -17.06 -26.08 -20.93
C PHE A 174 -15.84 -25.71 -20.09
N VAL A 175 -15.48 -24.43 -20.10
CA VAL A 175 -14.40 -23.85 -19.30
C VAL A 175 -15.01 -22.78 -18.40
N TYR A 176 -14.71 -22.82 -17.11
CA TYR A 176 -15.31 -21.93 -16.12
C TYR A 176 -14.25 -21.39 -15.17
N LEU A 177 -14.15 -20.06 -15.12
CA LEU A 177 -13.47 -19.29 -14.10
C LEU A 177 -14.51 -18.65 -13.16
N PRO A 178 -14.31 -18.62 -11.83
CA PRO A 178 -15.23 -17.97 -10.90
C PRO A 178 -15.56 -16.54 -11.32
N GLY A 179 -16.84 -16.19 -11.22
CA GLY A 179 -17.34 -14.86 -11.60
C GLY A 179 -17.59 -14.65 -13.10
N GLN A 180 -17.33 -15.66 -13.95
CA GLN A 180 -17.59 -15.58 -15.39
C GLN A 180 -18.82 -16.40 -15.83
N SER A 181 -19.22 -16.25 -17.10
CA SER A 181 -20.29 -17.06 -17.69
C SER A 181 -19.92 -18.54 -17.76
N ARG A 182 -20.90 -19.42 -17.57
CA ARG A 182 -20.75 -20.89 -17.71
C ARG A 182 -20.86 -21.40 -19.15
N THR A 183 -20.97 -20.49 -20.13
CA THR A 183 -21.15 -20.84 -21.55
C THR A 183 -19.86 -20.84 -22.36
N GLN A 184 -18.71 -20.53 -21.74
CA GLN A 184 -17.41 -20.55 -22.42
C GLN A 184 -16.98 -21.99 -22.70
N THR A 185 -16.43 -22.25 -23.89
CA THR A 185 -16.04 -23.59 -24.33
C THR A 185 -14.65 -23.63 -24.95
N THR A 186 -14.06 -24.82 -25.03
CA THR A 186 -12.82 -25.05 -25.78
C THR A 186 -13.02 -24.91 -27.29
N PRO A 187 -12.06 -24.32 -28.05
CA PRO A 187 -10.83 -23.71 -27.57
C PRO A 187 -11.12 -22.39 -26.84
N PHE A 188 -10.53 -22.24 -25.66
CA PHE A 188 -10.72 -21.08 -24.81
C PHE A 188 -9.39 -20.32 -24.67
N ARG A 189 -9.41 -19.00 -24.83
CA ARG A 189 -8.23 -18.13 -24.62
C ARG A 189 -8.65 -16.86 -23.91
N GLN A 190 -7.97 -16.52 -22.82
CA GLN A 190 -8.27 -15.33 -22.07
C GLN A 190 -7.01 -14.72 -21.43
N PRO A 191 -6.76 -13.41 -21.60
CA PRO A 191 -5.82 -12.66 -20.77
C PRO A 191 -6.31 -12.60 -19.32
N LEU A 192 -5.42 -12.88 -18.37
CA LEU A 192 -5.69 -12.84 -16.93
C LEU A 192 -4.55 -12.11 -16.23
N ALA A 193 -4.87 -11.41 -15.14
CA ALA A 193 -3.86 -10.85 -14.28
C ALA A 193 -3.04 -11.97 -13.62
N VAL A 194 -1.84 -11.63 -13.12
CA VAL A 194 -0.99 -12.61 -12.45
C VAL A 194 -1.66 -13.13 -11.18
N GLY A 195 -1.63 -14.46 -10.98
CA GLY A 195 -2.07 -15.06 -9.73
C GLY A 195 -2.80 -16.40 -9.88
N ARG A 196 -3.34 -16.86 -8.75
CA ARG A 196 -4.06 -18.13 -8.61
C ARG A 196 -5.51 -17.98 -9.04
N TYR A 197 -5.96 -18.91 -9.87
CA TYR A 197 -7.35 -19.04 -10.30
C TYR A 197 -7.83 -20.47 -10.11
N ALA A 198 -9.03 -20.63 -9.56
CA ALA A 198 -9.75 -21.88 -9.68
C ALA A 198 -10.26 -22.02 -11.12
N LEU A 199 -10.00 -23.16 -11.74
CA LEU A 199 -10.40 -23.48 -13.10
C LEU A 199 -11.20 -24.77 -13.08
N ARG A 200 -12.42 -24.70 -13.63
CA ARG A 200 -13.26 -25.87 -13.84
C ARG A 200 -13.45 -26.13 -15.33
N ILE A 201 -13.27 -27.38 -15.73
CA ILE A 201 -13.41 -27.88 -17.09
C ILE A 201 -14.31 -29.11 -17.03
N PHE A 202 -15.44 -29.11 -17.74
CA PHE A 202 -16.40 -30.21 -17.64
C PHE A 202 -17.26 -30.35 -18.89
N ARG A 203 -17.88 -31.53 -19.02
CA ARG A 203 -18.99 -31.76 -19.96
C ARG A 203 -19.81 -32.95 -19.48
N ASP A 204 -21.13 -32.80 -19.49
CA ASP A 204 -22.04 -33.87 -19.07
C ASP A 204 -21.86 -35.12 -19.95
N GLY A 205 -21.77 -36.29 -19.30
CA GLY A 205 -21.50 -37.57 -19.95
C GLY A 205 -20.03 -37.86 -20.24
N PHE A 206 -19.11 -36.98 -19.80
CA PHE A 206 -17.67 -37.17 -19.99
C PHE A 206 -16.86 -36.92 -18.71
N HIS A 207 -15.78 -37.67 -18.55
CA HIS A 207 -14.69 -37.33 -17.64
C HIS A 207 -13.70 -36.42 -18.35
N THR A 208 -13.30 -35.32 -17.68
CA THR A 208 -12.27 -34.39 -18.15
C THR A 208 -11.06 -34.43 -17.22
N VAL A 209 -9.86 -34.37 -17.78
CA VAL A 209 -8.61 -34.25 -17.02
C VAL A 209 -7.75 -33.13 -17.62
N PRO A 210 -7.47 -32.05 -16.87
CA PRO A 210 -7.99 -31.74 -15.54
C PRO A 210 -9.49 -31.37 -15.57
N SER A 211 -10.20 -31.55 -14.44
CA SER A 211 -11.62 -31.17 -14.28
C SER A 211 -11.79 -29.99 -13.33
N ASP A 212 -11.39 -30.12 -12.07
CA ASP A 212 -11.39 -29.04 -11.07
C ASP A 212 -9.95 -28.86 -10.57
N THR A 213 -9.31 -27.76 -10.96
CA THR A 213 -7.90 -27.51 -10.64
C THR A 213 -7.67 -26.05 -10.26
N THR A 214 -6.54 -25.78 -9.60
CA THR A 214 -6.02 -24.42 -9.46
C THR A 214 -4.87 -24.22 -10.41
N ILE A 215 -4.82 -23.05 -11.04
CA ILE A 215 -3.77 -22.65 -11.96
C ILE A 215 -3.10 -21.39 -11.45
N PHE A 216 -1.85 -21.17 -11.85
CA PHE A 216 -1.14 -19.92 -11.61
C PHE A 216 -0.79 -19.26 -12.95
N ILE A 217 -1.26 -18.02 -13.14
CA ILE A 217 -0.92 -17.21 -14.31
C ILE A 217 0.33 -16.38 -13.99
N LYS A 218 1.37 -16.53 -14.80
CA LYS A 218 2.63 -15.77 -14.71
C LYS A 218 2.62 -14.59 -15.69
N PRO A 219 3.35 -13.51 -15.39
CA PRO A 219 3.38 -12.33 -16.24
C PRO A 219 4.04 -12.65 -17.58
N ASN A 220 3.44 -12.20 -18.68
CA ASN A 220 3.91 -12.37 -20.04
C ASN A 220 4.09 -13.84 -20.49
N GLU A 221 3.42 -14.76 -19.82
CA GLU A 221 3.45 -16.20 -20.15
C GLU A 221 2.06 -16.69 -20.58
N ASP A 222 2.07 -17.65 -21.52
CA ASP A 222 0.89 -18.41 -21.92
C ASP A 222 0.84 -19.73 -21.14
N LEU A 223 -0.12 -19.87 -20.23
CA LEU A 223 -0.45 -21.13 -19.60
C LEU A 223 -1.34 -21.95 -20.53
N ASN A 224 -0.76 -22.99 -21.12
CA ASN A 224 -1.47 -23.90 -22.02
C ASN A 224 -1.94 -25.16 -21.27
N ILE A 225 -3.24 -25.43 -21.31
CA ILE A 225 -3.86 -26.62 -20.73
C ILE A 225 -4.46 -27.45 -21.85
N VAL A 226 -3.98 -28.70 -21.97
CA VAL A 226 -4.53 -29.69 -22.89
C VAL A 226 -5.42 -30.63 -22.09
N VAL A 227 -6.70 -30.64 -22.44
CA VAL A 227 -7.74 -31.41 -21.75
C VAL A 227 -7.87 -32.78 -22.41
N GLN A 228 -7.73 -33.82 -21.60
CA GLN A 228 -8.11 -35.18 -21.97
C GLN A 228 -9.58 -35.39 -21.64
N MET A 229 -10.31 -36.05 -22.54
CA MET A 229 -11.73 -36.33 -22.35
C MET A 229 -12.05 -37.77 -22.73
N SER A 230 -12.86 -38.43 -21.89
CA SER A 230 -13.35 -39.79 -22.13
C SER A 230 -14.82 -39.89 -21.74
N PRO A 231 -15.62 -40.74 -22.40
CA PRO A 231 -16.98 -41.03 -21.94
C PRO A 231 -16.99 -41.53 -20.49
N MET A 232 -18.06 -41.22 -19.76
CA MET A 232 -18.36 -41.88 -18.48
C MET A 232 -18.90 -43.29 -18.69
#